data_AF-A0A5K1DMG4-F1
#
_entry.id   AF-A0A5K1DMG4-F1
#
_cell.length_a   1.000
_cell.length_b   1.000
_cell.length_c   1.000
_cell.angle_alpha   90.00
_cell.angle_beta   90.00
_cell.angle_gamma   90.00
#
_symmetry.space_group_name_H-M   'P 1'
#
loop_
_entity.id
_entity.type
_entity.pdbx_description
1 polymer ?
#
loop_
_entity_poly.entity_id
_entity_poly.type
_entity_poly.pdbx_seq_one_letter_code
_entity_poly.pdbx_strand_id
1 'polypeptide(L)'
;MLHQLLHDIAPVWCTSNQLCWLRYSNGDKSTIEGILASETLLFDDGASNVKLPGIVFGCVHSKGNPNPALLKVLGLVGLSGGPLSLVNQIGSFIDKKFAYCLPPYSNENNSMGQLKFGEDAEFSGREEVQETPMAPGGSQGTYYVLNLTDISVGGNRLNIQFGGSKTTAFLGDARSIIIDSGTTLTFLAMNVYGQVVNVVANVINHEHFYRPEKDLLC
;
A
#
# COMPACT_ATOMS: atom_id res chain seq x y z
N MET A 1 -11.76 3.43 1.40
CA MET A 1 -10.39 3.45 1.93
C MET A 1 -9.46 3.18 0.76
N LEU A 2 -8.39 3.96 0.62
CA LEU A 2 -7.35 3.70 -0.37
C LEU A 2 -6.50 2.55 0.15
N HIS A 3 -6.26 1.55 -0.68
CA HIS A 3 -5.41 0.42 -0.31
C HIS A 3 -4.39 0.20 -1.41
N GLN A 4 -3.13 0.22 -1.01
CA GLN A 4 -2.01 -0.09 -1.87
C GLN A 4 -1.34 -1.35 -1.34
N LEU A 5 -2.05 -2.47 -1.58
CA LEU A 5 -1.62 -3.88 -1.53
C LEU A 5 -1.71 -4.62 -0.20
N LEU A 6 -2.06 -5.90 -0.30
CA LEU A 6 -1.11 -7.01 -0.31
C LEU A 6 -1.69 -8.08 -1.27
N HIS A 7 -0.83 -8.85 -1.93
CA HIS A 7 -1.11 -9.83 -3.00
C HIS A 7 -2.16 -9.47 -4.07
N ASP A 8 -1.75 -8.68 -5.07
CA ASP A 8 -2.39 -8.71 -6.40
C ASP A 8 -1.90 -9.90 -7.24
N ILE A 9 -2.00 -11.10 -6.66
CA ILE A 9 -2.50 -12.19 -7.47
C ILE A 9 -3.93 -12.28 -6.99
N ALA A 10 -4.80 -11.48 -7.59
CA ALA A 10 -6.10 -12.04 -7.81
C ALA A 10 -5.95 -13.04 -8.92
N PRO A 11 -5.81 -14.35 -8.63
CA PRO A 11 -6.04 -15.31 -9.68
C PRO A 11 -7.44 -14.95 -10.18
N VAL A 12 -7.50 -14.56 -11.45
CA VAL A 12 -8.77 -14.48 -12.12
C VAL A 12 -9.03 -15.89 -12.60
N TRP A 13 -10.07 -16.52 -12.08
CA TRP A 13 -10.49 -17.83 -12.56
C TRP A 13 -11.93 -17.75 -13.03
N CYS A 14 -12.19 -18.28 -14.22
CA CYS A 14 -13.52 -18.29 -14.79
C CYS A 14 -14.12 -19.69 -14.66
N THR A 15 -15.37 -19.73 -14.23
CA THR A 15 -16.15 -20.95 -14.12
C THR A 15 -16.90 -21.22 -15.44
N SER A 16 -17.42 -22.44 -15.62
CA SER A 16 -18.06 -22.86 -16.88
C SER A 16 -19.33 -22.07 -17.23
N ASN A 17 -19.92 -21.38 -16.26
CA ASN A 17 -21.07 -20.48 -16.45
C ASN A 17 -20.65 -19.04 -16.84
N GLN A 18 -19.40 -18.84 -17.29
CA GLN A 18 -18.83 -17.55 -17.68
C GLN A 18 -18.68 -16.52 -16.55
N LEU A 19 -18.86 -16.91 -15.29
CA LEU A 19 -18.52 -16.04 -14.16
C LEU A 19 -17.01 -16.11 -13.89
N CYS A 20 -16.34 -14.98 -14.03
CA CYS A 20 -14.95 -14.80 -13.65
C CYS A 20 -14.87 -14.26 -12.23
N TRP A 21 -14.09 -14.93 -11.41
CA TRP A 21 -13.89 -14.62 -10.00
C TRP A 21 -12.53 -13.96 -9.79
N LEU A 22 -12.46 -13.18 -8.73
CA LEU A 22 -11.30 -12.46 -8.23
C LEU A 22 -11.13 -12.82 -6.77
N ARG A 23 -9.91 -13.14 -6.34
CA ARG A 23 -9.56 -13.26 -4.91
C ARG A 23 -8.48 -12.26 -4.55
N TYR A 24 -8.77 -11.33 -3.65
CA TYR A 24 -7.75 -10.42 -3.12
C TYR A 24 -7.30 -10.90 -1.74
N SER A 25 -6.00 -10.82 -1.45
CA SER A 25 -5.41 -11.35 -0.20
C SER A 25 -4.43 -10.38 0.44
N ASN A 26 -4.75 -9.81 1.59
CA ASN A 26 -3.84 -8.94 2.33
C ASN A 26 -2.68 -9.70 3.01
N GLY A 27 -1.69 -8.98 3.51
CA GLY A 27 -0.48 -9.54 4.13
C GLY A 27 -0.74 -10.11 5.52
N ASP A 28 -1.80 -9.65 6.16
CA ASP A 28 -2.39 -10.29 7.36
C ASP A 28 -3.13 -11.60 7.04
N LYS A 29 -3.08 -12.06 5.77
CA LYS A 29 -3.77 -13.23 5.22
C LYS A 29 -5.28 -13.09 5.19
N SER A 30 -5.82 -11.89 5.39
CA SER A 30 -7.24 -11.64 5.16
C SER A 30 -7.55 -11.71 3.67
N THR A 31 -8.72 -12.24 3.33
CA THR A 31 -9.10 -12.49 1.94
C THR A 31 -10.52 -12.03 1.64
N ILE A 32 -10.71 -11.49 0.44
CA ILE A 32 -12.02 -11.18 -0.12
C ILE A 32 -12.14 -11.83 -1.49
N GLU A 33 -13.34 -12.30 -1.81
CA GLU A 33 -13.64 -12.93 -3.09
C GLU A 33 -14.82 -12.23 -3.74
N GLY A 34 -14.69 -11.97 -5.03
CA GLY A 34 -15.71 -11.29 -5.80
C GLY A 34 -15.83 -11.84 -7.21
N ILE A 35 -16.94 -11.52 -7.85
CA ILE A 35 -17.16 -11.77 -9.27
C ILE A 35 -16.76 -10.51 -10.02
N LEU A 36 -16.01 -10.65 -11.11
CA LEU A 36 -15.64 -9.53 -11.96
C LEU A 36 -16.90 -8.92 -12.60
N ALA A 37 -16.95 -7.60 -12.56
CA ALA A 37 -17.93 -6.77 -13.24
C ALA A 37 -17.20 -5.61 -13.92
N SER A 38 -17.90 -4.89 -14.80
CA SER A 38 -17.37 -3.68 -15.43
C SER A 38 -18.42 -2.58 -15.40
N GLU A 39 -17.98 -1.34 -15.17
CA GLU A 39 -18.84 -0.16 -15.13
C GLU A 39 -18.07 1.09 -15.59
N THR A 40 -18.80 2.18 -15.80
CA THR A 40 -18.24 3.52 -16.00
C THR A 40 -18.06 4.23 -14.66
N LEU A 41 -16.83 4.60 -14.35
CA LEU A 41 -16.54 5.48 -13.21
C LEU A 41 -16.67 6.95 -13.62
N LEU A 42 -17.22 7.76 -12.73
CA LEU A 42 -17.29 9.22 -12.88
C LEU A 42 -16.40 9.87 -11.83
N PHE A 43 -15.52 10.76 -12.26
CA PHE A 43 -14.70 11.60 -11.41
C PHE A 43 -15.06 13.06 -11.67
N ASP A 44 -15.23 13.82 -10.60
CA ASP A 44 -15.39 15.27 -10.66
C ASP A 44 -14.02 15.92 -10.45
N ASP A 45 -13.53 16.63 -11.47
CA ASP A 45 -12.26 17.38 -11.40
C ASP A 45 -12.47 18.83 -10.91
N GLY A 46 -13.69 19.18 -10.50
CA GLY A 46 -14.10 20.51 -10.07
C GLY A 46 -14.53 21.44 -11.20
N ALA A 47 -14.19 21.13 -12.45
CA ALA A 47 -14.63 21.86 -13.65
C ALA A 47 -15.61 21.04 -14.50
N SER A 48 -15.48 19.71 -14.50
CA SER A 48 -16.21 18.79 -15.34
C SER A 48 -16.27 17.37 -14.73
N ASN A 49 -17.18 16.56 -15.27
CA ASN A 49 -17.24 15.15 -14.95
C ASN A 49 -16.46 14.34 -15.98
N VAL A 50 -15.35 13.77 -15.56
CA VAL A 50 -14.54 12.81 -16.34
C VAL A 50 -15.18 11.43 -16.24
N LYS A 51 -15.56 10.87 -17.39
CA LYS A 51 -16.13 9.51 -17.49
C LYS A 51 -15.06 8.53 -17.93
N LEU A 52 -14.85 7.48 -17.14
CA LEU A 52 -13.93 6.39 -17.44
C LEU A 52 -14.73 5.10 -17.62
N PRO A 53 -15.13 4.76 -18.87
CA PRO A 53 -15.90 3.56 -19.15
C PRO A 53 -15.04 2.30 -19.10
N GLY A 54 -15.68 1.16 -18.87
CA GLY A 54 -15.03 -0.15 -19.00
C GLY A 54 -14.07 -0.49 -17.86
N ILE A 55 -14.20 0.16 -16.70
CA ILE A 55 -13.40 -0.16 -15.52
C ILE A 55 -13.89 -1.48 -14.96
N VAL A 56 -12.98 -2.45 -14.87
CA VAL A 56 -13.20 -3.79 -14.34
C VAL A 56 -12.91 -3.79 -12.84
N PHE A 57 -13.82 -4.33 -12.03
CA PHE A 57 -13.68 -4.44 -10.58
C PHE A 57 -14.35 -5.71 -10.06
N GLY A 58 -14.08 -6.08 -8.80
CA GLY A 58 -14.69 -7.23 -8.15
C GLY A 58 -15.92 -6.85 -7.32
N CYS A 59 -17.09 -7.40 -7.66
CA CYS A 59 -18.28 -7.36 -6.81
C CYS A 59 -18.15 -8.43 -5.72
N VAL A 60 -17.90 -8.00 -4.49
CA VAL A 60 -17.68 -8.90 -3.34
C VAL A 60 -19.00 -9.49 -2.88
N HIS A 61 -19.21 -10.78 -3.14
CA HIS A 61 -20.38 -11.54 -2.67
C HIS A 61 -20.00 -12.58 -1.61
N SER A 62 -18.78 -13.10 -1.70
CA SER A 62 -18.23 -14.07 -0.75
C SER A 62 -17.20 -13.38 0.13
N LYS A 63 -17.49 -13.32 1.42
CA LYS A 63 -16.53 -12.88 2.42
C LYS A 63 -15.69 -14.10 2.76
N GLY A 64 -14.43 -14.12 2.33
CA GLY A 64 -13.46 -15.11 2.78
C GLY A 64 -13.19 -14.93 4.28
N ASN A 65 -11.94 -14.63 4.63
CA ASN A 65 -11.61 -14.17 5.98
C ASN A 65 -11.27 -12.67 5.94
N PRO A 66 -12.23 -11.75 5.81
CA PRO A 66 -11.92 -10.33 5.61
C PRO A 66 -11.37 -9.70 6.89
N ASN A 67 -10.43 -8.77 6.74
CA ASN A 67 -9.99 -7.93 7.86
C ASN A 67 -11.20 -7.10 8.37
N PRO A 68 -11.42 -7.00 9.70
CA PRO A 68 -12.52 -6.22 10.26
C PRO A 68 -12.60 -4.75 9.79
N ALA A 69 -11.47 -4.14 9.42
CA ALA A 69 -11.42 -2.80 8.84
C ALA A 69 -12.11 -2.75 7.47
N LEU A 70 -12.01 -3.81 6.66
CA LEU A 70 -12.67 -3.91 5.36
C LEU A 70 -14.18 -4.03 5.48
N LEU A 71 -14.68 -4.58 6.59
CA LEU A 71 -16.12 -4.67 6.86
C LEU A 71 -16.75 -3.29 7.16
N LYS A 72 -15.94 -2.27 7.43
CA LYS A 72 -16.41 -0.91 7.75
C LYS A 72 -16.50 0.00 6.52
N VAL A 73 -16.10 -0.46 5.34
CA VAL A 73 -16.11 0.31 4.10
C VAL A 73 -16.93 -0.39 3.03
N LEU A 74 -17.52 0.38 2.12
CA LEU A 74 -18.35 -0.15 1.03
C LEU A 74 -17.51 -0.75 -0.12
N GLY A 75 -16.21 -0.44 -0.17
CA GLY A 75 -15.31 -0.93 -1.21
C GLY A 75 -13.88 -0.47 -1.02
N LEU A 76 -13.00 -1.07 -1.83
CA LEU A 76 -11.58 -0.77 -1.90
C LEU A 76 -11.23 -0.31 -3.31
N VAL A 77 -10.34 0.68 -3.40
CA VAL A 77 -9.73 1.10 -4.66
C VAL A 77 -8.28 0.65 -4.64
N GLY A 78 -7.94 -0.29 -5.53
CA GLY A 78 -6.57 -0.78 -5.69
C GLY A 78 -5.74 0.20 -6.51
N LEU A 79 -4.68 0.74 -5.90
CA LEU A 79 -3.73 1.65 -6.56
C LEU A 79 -2.38 0.99 -6.84
N SER A 80 -2.32 -0.34 -6.90
CA SER A 80 -1.08 -1.11 -7.09
C SER A 80 -0.54 -1.11 -8.53
N GLY A 81 0.59 -1.78 -8.74
CA GLY A 81 1.10 -2.11 -10.08
C GLY A 81 0.41 -3.29 -10.77
N GLY A 82 -0.62 -3.90 -10.18
CA GLY A 82 -1.34 -5.04 -10.76
C GLY A 82 -2.24 -4.66 -11.95
N PRO A 83 -2.54 -5.59 -12.88
CA PRO A 83 -3.27 -5.27 -14.12
C PRO A 83 -4.71 -4.79 -13.90
N LEU A 84 -5.35 -5.22 -12.80
CA LEU A 84 -6.70 -4.78 -12.42
C LEU A 84 -6.70 -3.55 -11.51
N SER A 85 -5.53 -2.96 -11.20
CA SER A 85 -5.49 -1.72 -10.42
C SER A 85 -6.10 -0.57 -11.22
N LEU A 86 -6.69 0.40 -10.52
CA LEU A 86 -7.25 1.58 -11.17
C LEU A 86 -6.17 2.30 -11.99
N VAL A 87 -4.97 2.45 -11.42
CA VAL A 87 -3.82 3.13 -12.04
C VAL A 87 -3.42 2.50 -13.37
N ASN A 88 -3.46 1.17 -13.49
CA ASN A 88 -3.16 0.51 -14.75
C ASN A 88 -4.32 0.54 -15.74
N GLN A 89 -5.56 0.40 -15.26
CA GLN A 89 -6.74 0.44 -16.13
C GLN A 89 -6.93 1.80 -16.79
N ILE A 90 -6.61 2.90 -16.09
CA ILE A 90 -6.69 4.26 -16.62
C ILE A 90 -5.32 4.82 -17.05
N GLY A 91 -4.29 3.96 -17.06
CA GLY A 91 -2.90 4.37 -17.18
C GLY A 91 -2.56 5.17 -18.43
N SER A 92 -3.28 4.96 -19.54
CA SER A 92 -3.12 5.73 -20.77
C SER A 92 -3.62 7.18 -20.67
N PHE A 93 -4.50 7.47 -19.71
CA PHE A 93 -5.05 8.82 -19.48
C PHE A 93 -4.23 9.61 -18.45
N ILE A 94 -3.51 8.91 -17.57
CA ILE A 94 -2.85 9.51 -16.40
C ILE A 94 -1.33 9.26 -16.38
N ASP A 95 -0.76 8.73 -17.46
CA ASP A 95 0.65 8.29 -17.54
C ASP A 95 1.11 7.36 -16.40
N LYS A 96 0.15 6.62 -15.82
CA LYS A 96 0.34 5.83 -14.58
C LYS A 96 0.87 6.64 -13.39
N LYS A 97 0.66 7.96 -13.39
CA LYS A 97 1.05 8.88 -12.32
C LYS A 97 -0.13 9.16 -11.42
N PHE A 98 0.11 9.10 -10.12
CA PHE A 98 -0.83 9.50 -9.09
C PHE A 98 -0.06 9.98 -7.87
N ALA A 99 -0.70 10.82 -7.07
CA ALA A 99 -0.16 11.31 -5.81
C ALA A 99 -1.26 11.35 -4.77
N TYR A 100 -0.94 11.03 -3.52
CA TYR A 100 -1.91 11.10 -2.42
C TYR A 100 -1.35 11.85 -1.21
N CYS A 101 -2.24 12.54 -0.51
CA CYS A 101 -2.00 13.14 0.79
C CYS A 101 -3.04 12.58 1.76
N LEU A 102 -2.58 11.81 2.75
CA LEU A 102 -3.46 11.19 3.75
C LEU A 102 -3.63 12.15 4.95
N PRO A 103 -4.86 12.29 5.48
CA PRO A 103 -5.07 13.06 6.69
C PRO A 103 -4.45 12.34 7.90
N PRO A 104 -4.11 13.07 8.98
CA PRO A 104 -3.59 12.47 10.20
C PRO A 104 -4.63 11.57 10.88
N TYR A 105 -4.17 10.56 11.63
CA TYR A 105 -5.02 9.52 12.22
C TYR A 105 -6.14 10.07 13.13
N SER A 106 -5.83 10.99 14.05
CA SER A 106 -6.84 11.54 14.98
C SER A 106 -7.78 12.54 14.32
N ASN A 107 -7.45 13.01 13.10
CA ASN A 107 -8.15 13.99 12.26
C ASN A 107 -9.06 14.99 13.00
N GLU A 108 -8.58 15.59 14.08
CA GLU A 108 -9.39 16.43 14.98
C GLU A 108 -9.98 17.66 14.28
N ASN A 109 -9.33 18.10 13.20
CA ASN A 109 -9.72 19.25 12.39
C ASN A 109 -10.57 18.88 11.16
N ASN A 110 -11.00 17.61 11.02
CA ASN A 110 -11.74 17.10 9.85
C ASN A 110 -11.05 17.45 8.51
N SER A 111 -9.72 17.37 8.46
CA SER A 111 -8.97 17.60 7.22
C SER A 111 -9.30 16.51 6.20
N MET A 112 -9.41 16.92 4.93
CA MET A 112 -9.68 16.00 3.84
C MET A 112 -8.37 15.56 3.20
N GLY A 113 -8.23 14.25 2.99
CA GLY A 113 -7.18 13.72 2.14
C GLY A 113 -7.41 14.09 0.67
N GLN A 114 -6.36 14.00 -0.12
CA GLN A 114 -6.41 14.21 -1.56
C GLN A 114 -5.78 13.04 -2.29
N LEU A 115 -6.35 12.69 -3.44
CA LEU A 115 -5.79 11.77 -4.41
C LEU A 115 -5.87 12.45 -5.77
N LYS A 116 -4.73 12.59 -6.42
CA LYS A 116 -4.58 13.25 -7.72
C LYS A 116 -3.98 12.27 -8.73
N PHE A 117 -4.28 12.47 -10.00
CA PHE A 117 -3.84 11.61 -11.10
C PHE A 117 -3.29 12.45 -12.25
N GLY A 118 -2.40 11.86 -13.06
CA GLY A 118 -1.92 12.47 -14.30
C GLY A 118 -1.02 13.68 -14.08
N GLU A 119 -1.19 14.70 -14.91
CA GLU A 119 -0.42 15.95 -14.84
C GLU A 119 -0.66 16.71 -13.53
N ASP A 120 -1.83 16.55 -12.92
CA ASP A 120 -2.17 17.16 -11.64
C ASP A 120 -1.61 16.39 -10.44
N ALA A 121 -0.84 15.32 -10.64
CA ALA A 121 -0.23 14.51 -9.58
C ALA A 121 0.93 15.22 -8.85
N GLU A 122 0.81 16.53 -8.67
CA GLU A 122 1.72 17.38 -7.90
C GLU A 122 0.96 18.03 -6.74
N PHE A 123 1.60 18.02 -5.57
CA PHE A 123 1.15 18.81 -4.43
C PHE A 123 2.07 20.02 -4.29
N SER A 124 1.48 21.21 -4.32
CA SER A 124 2.19 22.44 -4.03
C SER A 124 2.50 22.51 -2.53
N GLY A 125 3.73 22.16 -2.16
CA GLY A 125 4.27 22.28 -0.81
C GLY A 125 5.15 23.53 -0.64
N ARG A 126 5.55 23.82 0.61
CA ARG A 126 6.60 24.83 0.89
C ARG A 126 8.00 24.33 0.54
N GLU A 127 8.18 23.03 0.41
CA GLU A 127 9.45 22.36 0.16
C GLU A 127 9.39 21.63 -1.20
N GLU A 128 10.54 21.50 -1.83
CA GLU A 128 10.72 20.81 -3.10
C GLU A 128 10.52 19.30 -2.93
N VAL A 129 9.73 18.68 -3.82
CA VAL A 129 9.49 17.24 -3.82
C VAL A 129 10.80 16.50 -4.04
N GLN A 130 11.10 15.55 -3.14
CA GLN A 130 12.28 14.70 -3.27
C GLN A 130 11.94 13.43 -4.04
N GLU A 131 12.78 13.09 -5.01
CA GLU A 131 12.59 11.90 -5.85
C GLU A 131 13.57 10.79 -5.49
N THR A 132 13.12 9.55 -5.62
CA THR A 132 13.97 8.37 -5.50
C THR A 132 13.54 7.31 -6.53
N PRO A 133 14.49 6.63 -7.20
CA PRO A 133 14.13 5.58 -8.15
C PRO A 133 13.37 4.43 -7.49
N MET A 134 12.28 4.01 -8.12
CA MET A 134 11.58 2.79 -7.72
C MET A 134 12.41 1.55 -8.10
N ALA A 135 12.50 0.60 -7.18
CA ALA A 135 13.04 -0.72 -7.44
C ALA A 135 11.97 -1.61 -8.12
N PRO A 136 12.36 -2.75 -8.72
CA PRO A 136 11.41 -3.69 -9.31
C PRO A 136 10.34 -4.12 -8.29
N GLY A 137 9.07 -4.07 -8.70
CA GLY A 137 7.90 -4.31 -7.85
C GLY A 137 7.64 -5.76 -7.42
N GLY A 138 8.70 -6.54 -7.20
CA GLY A 138 8.67 -7.98 -6.97
C GLY A 138 8.45 -8.80 -8.24
N SER A 139 8.30 -10.13 -8.09
CA SER A 139 8.17 -11.07 -9.22
C SER A 139 6.95 -10.84 -10.11
N GLN A 140 5.94 -10.14 -9.60
CA GLN A 140 4.69 -9.84 -10.32
C GLN A 140 4.51 -8.34 -10.62
N GLY A 141 5.47 -7.48 -10.26
CA GLY A 141 5.43 -6.04 -10.53
C GLY A 141 4.30 -5.28 -9.81
N THR A 142 3.70 -5.86 -8.77
CA THR A 142 2.51 -5.31 -8.11
C THR A 142 2.84 -4.24 -7.07
N TYR A 143 4.04 -4.26 -6.50
CA TYR A 143 4.42 -3.41 -5.37
C TYR A 143 5.15 -2.13 -5.79
N TYR A 144 4.90 -1.03 -5.07
CA TYR A 144 5.79 0.14 -5.09
C TYR A 144 6.93 -0.12 -4.12
N VAL A 145 8.10 -0.40 -4.69
CA VAL A 145 9.28 -0.82 -3.93
C VAL A 145 10.32 0.28 -4.00
N LEU A 146 10.90 0.62 -2.84
CA LEU A 146 12.09 1.46 -2.75
C LEU A 146 13.24 0.65 -2.15
N ASN A 147 14.46 1.11 -2.37
CA ASN A 147 15.63 0.55 -1.71
C ASN A 147 16.01 1.43 -0.50
N LEU A 148 15.87 0.87 0.70
CA LEU A 148 16.30 1.51 1.94
C LEU A 148 17.83 1.45 2.04
N THR A 149 18.45 2.62 2.23
CA THR A 149 19.90 2.74 2.37
C THR A 149 20.34 2.70 3.82
N ASP A 150 19.58 3.33 4.72
CA ASP A 150 19.81 3.32 6.16
C ASP A 150 18.61 3.93 6.92
N ILE A 151 18.66 3.86 8.25
CA ILE A 151 17.76 4.57 9.16
C ILE A 151 18.60 5.45 10.09
N SER A 152 18.10 6.64 10.40
CA SER A 152 18.70 7.53 11.40
C SER A 152 17.68 7.89 12.47
N VAL A 153 18.09 7.88 13.74
CA VAL A 153 17.25 8.22 14.89
C VAL A 153 17.95 9.25 15.76
N GLY A 154 17.35 10.44 15.91
CA GLY A 154 17.93 11.53 16.70
C GLY A 154 19.33 11.97 16.22
N GLY A 155 19.59 11.91 14.91
CA GLY A 155 20.91 12.17 14.33
C GLY A 155 21.88 10.98 14.33
N ASN A 156 21.55 9.87 14.98
CA ASN A 156 22.36 8.65 14.98
C ASN A 156 21.99 7.75 13.81
N ARG A 157 22.92 7.61 12.85
CA ARG A 157 22.78 6.69 11.72
C ARG A 157 23.08 5.25 12.16
N LEU A 158 22.20 4.31 11.81
CA LEU A 158 22.29 2.93 12.29
C LEU A 158 23.33 2.08 11.55
N ASN A 159 23.74 2.47 10.33
CA ASN A 159 24.68 1.73 9.49
C ASN A 159 24.22 0.28 9.27
N ILE A 160 22.93 0.12 8.94
CA ILE A 160 22.27 -1.19 8.84
C ILE A 160 23.02 -2.08 7.84
N GLN A 161 23.46 -3.24 8.33
CA GLN A 161 24.02 -4.28 7.49
C GLN A 161 22.89 -5.14 6.94
N PHE A 162 22.50 -4.87 5.70
CA PHE A 162 21.54 -5.70 4.95
C PHE A 162 22.16 -7.05 4.49
N GLY A 163 23.43 -7.31 4.83
CA GLY A 163 24.20 -8.47 4.43
C GLY A 163 23.81 -9.74 5.19
N GLY A 164 23.33 -10.74 4.45
CA GLY A 164 23.02 -12.08 4.96
C GLY A 164 21.84 -12.75 4.25
N SER A 165 21.00 -11.97 3.59
CA SER A 165 19.77 -12.47 2.98
C SER A 165 19.59 -11.96 1.55
N LYS A 166 20.27 -12.59 0.59
CA LYS A 166 19.78 -12.55 -0.81
C LYS A 166 18.59 -13.50 -1.03
N THR A 167 18.21 -14.27 0.00
CA THR A 167 17.32 -15.44 -0.11
C THR A 167 16.11 -15.45 0.83
N THR A 168 15.95 -14.47 1.74
CA THR A 168 14.79 -14.40 2.66
C THR A 168 13.90 -13.17 2.46
N ALA A 169 14.28 -12.23 1.59
CA ALA A 169 13.41 -11.12 1.25
C ALA A 169 12.41 -11.58 0.18
N PHE A 170 11.11 -11.42 0.44
CA PHE A 170 10.02 -11.67 -0.51
C PHE A 170 10.24 -10.97 -1.87
N LEU A 171 11.01 -9.88 -1.87
CA LEU A 171 11.33 -9.06 -3.05
C LEU A 171 12.72 -9.33 -3.66
N GLY A 172 13.48 -10.28 -3.12
CA GLY A 172 14.80 -10.67 -3.65
C GLY A 172 15.99 -9.77 -3.26
N ASP A 173 15.75 -8.59 -2.67
CA ASP A 173 16.78 -7.73 -2.06
C ASP A 173 16.37 -7.38 -0.62
N ALA A 174 17.28 -7.59 0.34
CA ALA A 174 17.07 -7.30 1.75
C ALA A 174 16.89 -5.80 2.06
N ARG A 175 17.24 -4.92 1.11
CA ARG A 175 17.03 -3.47 1.20
C ARG A 175 15.65 -3.05 0.75
N SER A 176 14.90 -3.92 0.08
CA SER A 176 13.61 -3.57 -0.50
C SER A 176 12.57 -3.30 0.59
N ILE A 177 11.93 -2.13 0.51
CA ILE A 177 10.79 -1.73 1.33
C ILE A 177 9.58 -1.49 0.44
N ILE A 178 8.40 -1.76 0.97
CA ILE A 178 7.11 -1.57 0.27
C ILE A 178 6.46 -0.30 0.81
N ILE A 179 5.96 0.54 -0.09
CA ILE A 179 5.03 1.61 0.28
C ILE A 179 3.62 1.00 0.34
N ASP A 180 3.03 1.00 1.54
CA ASP A 180 1.74 0.38 1.81
C ASP A 180 0.82 1.34 2.57
N SER A 181 -0.26 1.78 1.93
CA SER A 181 -1.31 2.62 2.55
C SER A 181 -2.40 1.80 3.24
N GLY A 182 -2.35 0.47 3.13
CA GLY A 182 -3.27 -0.45 3.76
C GLY A 182 -2.91 -0.85 5.18
N THR A 183 -1.66 -0.64 5.58
CA THR A 183 -1.22 -0.77 6.98
C THR A 183 -1.23 0.56 7.71
N THR A 184 -1.61 0.55 8.99
CA THR A 184 -1.50 1.73 9.87
C THR A 184 -0.08 1.92 10.39
N LEU A 185 0.69 0.84 10.56
CA LEU A 185 2.02 0.87 11.14
C LEU A 185 3.10 0.47 10.13
N THR A 186 4.30 1.04 10.33
CA THR A 186 5.51 0.63 9.64
C THR A 186 6.04 -0.67 10.25
N PHE A 187 6.13 -1.72 9.43
CA PHE A 187 6.75 -2.98 9.80
C PHE A 187 8.21 -3.01 9.37
N LEU A 188 9.10 -3.44 10.28
CA LEU A 188 10.53 -3.59 10.01
C LEU A 188 10.91 -5.06 10.16
N ALA A 189 11.85 -5.53 9.35
CA ALA A 189 12.48 -6.82 9.55
C ALA A 189 13.06 -6.89 10.98
N MET A 190 12.90 -8.03 11.66
CA MET A 190 13.19 -8.15 13.10
C MET A 190 14.60 -7.65 13.49
N ASN A 191 15.60 -7.93 12.65
CA ASN A 191 16.98 -7.46 12.85
C ASN A 191 17.14 -5.94 12.72
N VAL A 192 16.36 -5.30 11.86
CA VAL A 192 16.33 -3.84 11.71
C VAL A 192 15.51 -3.21 12.84
N TYR A 193 14.35 -3.79 13.17
CA TYR A 193 13.50 -3.38 14.28
C TYR A 193 14.27 -3.30 15.59
N GLY A 194 15.00 -4.36 15.96
CA GLY A 194 15.79 -4.39 17.19
C GLY A 194 16.84 -3.28 17.26
N GLN A 195 17.50 -2.95 16.14
CA GLN A 195 18.46 -1.83 16.09
C GLN A 195 17.75 -0.48 16.26
N VAL A 196 16.64 -0.25 15.56
CA VAL A 196 15.86 0.99 15.65
C VAL A 196 15.37 1.21 17.06
N VAL A 197 14.76 0.18 17.65
CA VAL A 197 14.18 0.25 19.00
C VAL A 197 15.27 0.58 20.02
N ASN A 198 16.41 -0.11 20.01
CA ASN A 198 17.52 0.18 20.92
C ASN A 198 18.01 1.64 20.81
N VAL A 199 18.16 2.17 19.60
CA VAL A 199 18.61 3.58 19.41
C VAL A 199 17.52 4.55 19.86
N VAL A 200 16.24 4.27 19.60
CA VAL A 200 15.13 5.09 20.09
C VAL A 200 15.16 5.18 21.62
N ALA A 201 15.29 4.05 22.33
CA ALA A 201 15.36 4.03 23.79
C ALA A 201 16.51 4.89 24.34
N ASN A 202 17.68 4.81 23.70
CA ASN A 202 18.83 5.64 24.06
C ASN A 202 18.57 7.14 23.82
N VAL A 203 17.94 7.50 22.70
CA VAL A 203 17.66 8.90 22.34
C VAL A 203 16.59 9.51 23.25
N ILE A 204 15.57 8.74 23.63
CA ILE A 204 14.49 9.22 24.51
C ILE A 204 14.81 9.06 26.01
N ASN A 205 15.94 8.43 26.35
CA ASN A 205 16.36 8.10 27.71
C ASN A 205 15.29 7.35 28.51
N HIS A 206 14.67 6.35 27.89
CA HIS A 206 13.63 5.54 28.53
C HIS A 206 13.81 4.06 28.18
N GLU A 207 13.60 3.19 29.17
CA GLU A 207 13.72 1.75 28.97
C GLU A 207 12.60 1.21 28.06
N HIS A 208 12.91 0.09 27.40
CA HIS A 208 11.94 -0.66 26.64
C HIS A 208 10.79 -1.13 27.52
N PHE A 209 9.58 -0.65 27.26
CA PHE A 209 8.40 -1.32 27.76
C PHE A 209 8.14 -2.57 26.92
N TYR A 210 8.67 -3.72 27.37
CA TYR A 210 8.23 -5.01 26.84
C TYR A 210 6.79 -5.24 27.30
N ARG A 211 5.83 -5.15 26.38
CA ARG A 211 4.50 -5.71 26.63
C ARG A 211 4.70 -7.24 26.73
N PRO A 212 4.28 -7.90 27.82
CA PRO A 212 4.47 -9.34 27.98
C PRO A 212 3.91 -10.08 26.75
N GLU A 213 4.69 -11.01 26.21
CA GLU A 213 4.31 -11.85 25.07
C GLU A 213 2.99 -12.58 25.34
N LYS A 214 1.90 -11.98 24.86
CA LYS A 214 0.57 -12.52 24.56
C LYS A 214 -0.38 -11.34 24.62
N ASP A 215 -0.42 -10.58 23.54
CA ASP A 215 -1.65 -10.06 22.95
C ASP A 215 -1.27 -9.03 21.90
N LEU A 216 -1.38 -9.50 20.66
CA LEU A 216 -1.56 -8.71 19.45
C LEU A 216 -0.41 -7.73 19.14
N LEU A 217 0.44 -8.20 18.24
CA LEU A 217 1.02 -7.35 17.19
C LEU A 217 -0.12 -6.50 16.62
N CYS A 218 0.08 -5.18 16.63
CA CYS A 218 -0.53 -4.32 15.63
C CYS A 218 -0.09 -4.78 14.23
#